data_AF-A0A0C9TRW4-F1
#
_entry.id   AF-A0A0C9TRW4-F1
#
_cell.length_a   1.000
_cell.length_b   1.000
_cell.length_c   1.000
_cell.angle_alpha   90.00
_cell.angle_beta   90.00
_cell.angle_gamma   90.00
#
_symmetry.space_group_name_H-M   'P 1'
#
loop_
_entity.id
_entity.type
_entity.pdbx_description
1 polymer ?
#
loop_
_entity_poly.entity_id
_entity_poly.type
_entity_poly.pdbx_seq_one_letter_code
_entity_poly.pdbx_strand_id
1 'polypeptide(L)'
;MAYGYLWQRSMSPEDQAYSVALENKWYKACTSTDVALLYSLSSNTKDGKDKLKSNLFRTISILTSQNKYRDKINDPDRYAHSTGQTLSQFYSIDTLTEAAVKQTQLIQGRSRLQCAYFQSHDTIHPIKQHALWKLYPDMTKHKAGILSLCVGMPVMIKKNVATALCITKGQK
;
A
#
# COMPACT_ATOMS: atom_id res chain seq x y z
N MET A 1 4.51 -23.75 29.30
CA MET A 1 4.19 -23.44 27.89
C MET A 1 5.22 -22.42 27.42
N ALA A 2 6.19 -22.85 26.61
CA ALA A 2 7.28 -22.01 26.14
C ALA A 2 6.80 -21.19 24.94
N TYR A 3 6.68 -19.87 25.11
CA TYR A 3 6.53 -18.96 23.99
C TYR A 3 7.89 -18.88 23.28
N GLY A 4 8.00 -19.51 22.12
CA GLY A 4 9.21 -19.49 21.30
C GLY A 4 9.38 -18.12 20.66
N TYR A 5 10.28 -17.31 21.20
CA TYR A 5 10.78 -16.12 20.51
C TYR A 5 11.72 -16.59 19.40
N LEU A 6 11.53 -16.09 18.17
CA LEU A 6 12.46 -16.27 17.06
C LEU A 6 13.76 -15.53 17.41
N TRP A 7 14.77 -16.24 17.89
CA TRP A 7 16.09 -15.67 18.15
C TRP A 7 16.82 -15.43 16.83
N GLN A 8 17.05 -14.16 16.49
CA GLN A 8 17.98 -13.78 15.43
C GLN A 8 19.39 -14.17 15.89
N ARG A 9 20.10 -14.99 15.10
CA ARG A 9 21.33 -15.71 15.51
C ARG A 9 22.52 -14.82 15.90
N SER A 10 22.41 -13.51 15.72
CA SER A 10 23.46 -12.53 16.02
C SER A 10 22.80 -11.18 16.31
N MET A 11 22.19 -11.04 17.49
CA MET A 11 21.68 -9.75 17.94
C MET A 11 22.82 -8.97 18.59
N SER A 12 23.04 -7.75 18.11
CA SER A 12 23.90 -6.80 18.82
C SER A 12 23.30 -6.44 20.19
N PRO A 13 24.10 -5.97 21.15
CA PRO A 13 23.57 -5.43 22.41
C PRO A 13 22.50 -4.35 22.18
N GLU A 14 22.64 -3.54 21.14
CA GLU A 14 21.69 -2.52 20.73
C GLU A 14 20.36 -3.13 20.23
N ASP A 15 20.42 -4.19 19.41
CA ASP A 15 19.23 -4.90 18.94
C ASP A 15 18.47 -5.55 20.10
N GLN A 16 19.21 -6.08 21.09
CA GLN A 16 18.61 -6.67 22.29
C GLN A 16 17.90 -5.60 23.12
N ALA A 17 18.55 -4.45 23.35
CA ALA A 17 17.94 -3.32 24.05
C ALA A 17 16.68 -2.83 23.31
N TYR A 18 16.72 -2.76 21.98
CA TYR A 18 15.56 -2.37 21.18
C TYR A 18 14.41 -3.39 21.25
N SER A 19 14.72 -4.68 21.21
CA SER A 19 13.72 -5.75 21.37
C SER A 19 13.01 -5.67 22.72
N VAL A 20 13.77 -5.48 23.81
CA VAL A 20 13.21 -5.30 25.16
C VAL A 20 12.33 -4.06 25.24
N ALA A 21 12.78 -2.93 24.67
CA ALA A 21 11.99 -1.71 24.63
C ALA A 21 10.67 -1.88 23.87
N LEU A 22 10.66 -2.66 22.77
CA LEU A 22 9.43 -2.99 22.03
C LEU A 22 8.47 -3.87 22.84
N GLU A 23 8.99 -4.87 23.55
CA GLU A 23 8.20 -5.72 24.42
C GLU A 23 7.57 -4.93 25.58
N ASN A 24 8.37 -4.09 26.26
CA ASN A 24 7.87 -3.19 27.30
C ASN A 24 6.79 -2.23 26.79
N LYS A 25 6.94 -1.73 25.56
CA LYS A 25 5.93 -0.89 24.91
C LYS A 25 4.62 -1.63 24.68
N TRP A 26 4.69 -2.91 24.30
CA TRP A 26 3.50 -3.75 24.13
C TRP A 26 2.73 -3.91 25.44
N TYR A 27 3.45 -4.14 26.54
CA TYR A 27 2.87 -4.28 27.89
C TYR A 27 2.62 -2.96 28.61
N LYS A 28 2.86 -1.80 27.96
CA LYS A 28 2.76 -0.45 28.56
C LYS A 28 3.64 -0.27 29.81
N ALA A 29 4.77 -0.96 29.87
CA ALA A 29 5.74 -0.95 30.97
C ALA A 29 7.06 -0.27 30.58
N CYS A 30 7.03 0.71 29.67
CA CYS A 30 8.24 1.41 29.21
C CYS A 30 8.99 2.07 30.38
N THR A 31 10.28 1.77 30.48
CA THR A 31 11.19 2.44 31.41
C THR A 31 11.69 3.77 30.83
N SER A 32 12.32 4.60 31.67
CA SER A 32 12.98 5.83 31.21
C SER A 32 14.08 5.54 30.19
N THR A 33 14.80 4.43 30.34
CA THR A 33 15.82 3.95 29.39
C THR A 33 15.21 3.60 28.04
N ASP A 34 14.08 2.89 28.01
CA ASP A 34 13.38 2.54 26.76
C ASP A 34 12.93 3.80 26.01
N VAL A 35 12.37 4.77 26.75
CA VAL A 35 11.92 6.05 26.18
C VAL A 35 13.09 6.84 25.61
N ALA A 36 14.22 6.94 26.34
CA ALA A 36 15.43 7.61 25.88
C ALA A 36 16.00 6.94 24.62
N LEU A 37 16.02 5.60 24.57
CA LEU A 37 16.45 4.84 23.40
C LEU A 37 15.57 5.18 22.18
N LEU A 38 14.24 5.14 22.32
CA LEU A 38 13.33 5.45 21.22
C LEU A 38 13.45 6.89 20.73
N TYR A 39 13.64 7.86 21.62
CA TYR A 39 13.91 9.24 21.23
C TYR A 39 15.25 9.41 20.53
N SER A 40 16.27 8.61 20.87
CA SER A 40 17.56 8.65 20.15
C SER A 40 17.45 8.22 18.68
N LEU A 41 16.46 7.38 18.35
CA LEU A 41 16.16 6.93 16.99
C LEU A 41 15.31 7.94 16.20
N SER A 42 14.68 8.90 16.88
CA SER A 42 13.96 9.95 16.19
C SER A 42 14.95 10.91 15.50
N SER A 43 14.66 11.26 14.24
CA SER A 43 15.48 12.24 13.51
C SER A 43 15.35 13.61 14.17
N ASN A 44 16.36 14.01 14.95
CA ASN A 44 16.43 15.36 15.49
C ASN A 44 16.98 16.32 14.43
N THR A 45 16.14 17.28 14.01
CA THR A 45 16.49 18.31 13.00
C THR A 45 17.65 19.22 13.43
N LYS A 46 18.06 19.18 14.71
CA LYS A 46 19.01 20.11 15.33
C LYS A 46 20.49 19.72 15.16
N ASP A 47 20.83 18.44 15.07
CA ASP A 47 22.23 17.97 15.18
C ASP A 47 22.85 17.50 13.86
N GLY A 48 22.26 17.86 12.71
CA GLY A 48 22.82 17.51 11.39
C GLY A 48 22.79 16.02 11.03
N LYS A 49 22.38 15.14 11.95
CA LYS A 49 22.14 13.72 11.70
C LYS A 49 21.03 13.56 10.66
N ASP A 50 21.37 12.86 9.59
CA ASP A 50 20.59 12.48 8.41
C ASP A 50 19.22 13.16 8.26
N LYS A 51 19.21 14.28 7.55
CA LYS A 51 17.95 14.92 7.14
C LYS A 51 17.14 13.89 6.36
N LEU A 52 15.84 13.72 6.68
CA LEU A 52 14.91 12.87 5.94
C LEU A 52 14.84 13.17 4.41
N LYS A 53 15.39 14.32 3.99
CA LYS A 53 15.56 14.72 2.58
C LYS A 53 16.80 14.12 1.90
N SER A 54 17.66 13.41 2.64
CA SER A 54 18.87 12.79 2.11
C SER A 54 18.52 11.73 1.07
N ASN A 55 19.47 11.45 0.17
CA ASN A 55 19.27 10.44 -0.87
C ASN A 55 19.09 9.03 -0.30
N LEU A 56 19.62 8.77 0.90
CA LEU A 56 19.51 7.49 1.61
C LEU A 56 18.04 7.12 1.89
N PHE A 57 17.19 8.11 2.17
CA PHE A 57 15.79 7.89 2.53
C PHE A 57 14.81 8.04 1.35
N ARG A 58 15.28 8.21 0.11
CA ARG A 58 14.39 8.42 -1.03
C ARG A 58 13.61 7.17 -1.45
N THR A 59 14.21 5.99 -1.31
CA THR A 59 13.68 4.72 -1.83
C THR A 59 13.36 3.71 -0.72
N ILE A 60 13.44 4.13 0.55
CA ILE A 60 13.11 3.25 1.67
C ILE A 60 11.60 3.10 1.84
N SER A 61 11.19 2.03 2.51
CA SER A 61 9.78 1.84 2.90
C SER A 61 9.42 2.79 4.04
N ILE A 62 8.40 3.62 3.83
CA ILE A 62 7.92 4.58 4.82
C ILE A 62 6.58 4.09 5.39
N LEU A 63 6.49 4.03 6.72
CA LEU A 63 5.25 3.74 7.43
C LEU A 63 4.59 5.05 7.85
N THR A 64 3.32 5.21 7.49
CA THR A 64 2.52 6.39 7.84
C THR A 64 1.25 5.97 8.58
N SER A 65 0.73 6.86 9.41
CA SER A 65 -0.52 6.62 10.17
C SER A 65 -1.75 6.41 9.29
N GLN A 66 -1.81 7.06 8.12
CA GLN A 66 -2.94 6.99 7.20
C GLN A 66 -2.48 6.69 5.77
N ASN A 67 -3.28 5.93 5.03
CA ASN A 67 -2.98 5.55 3.65
C ASN A 67 -2.87 6.77 2.71
N LYS A 68 -3.64 7.86 2.95
CA LYS A 68 -3.54 9.09 2.15
C LYS A 68 -2.14 9.70 2.14
N TYR A 69 -1.40 9.60 3.25
CA TYR A 69 -0.05 10.14 3.34
C TYR A 69 0.93 9.25 2.58
N ARG A 70 0.81 7.92 2.71
CA ARG A 70 1.57 6.96 1.90
C ARG A 70 1.35 7.21 0.41
N ASP A 71 0.10 7.34 -0.02
CA ASP A 71 -0.26 7.48 -1.43
C ASP A 71 0.29 8.80 -2.01
N LYS A 72 0.37 9.88 -1.20
CA LYS A 72 1.03 11.14 -1.58
C LYS A 72 2.56 11.03 -1.62
N ILE A 73 3.18 10.26 -0.72
CA ILE A 73 4.63 10.08 -0.67
C ILE A 73 5.13 9.21 -1.83
N ASN A 74 4.36 8.17 -2.15
CA ASN A 74 4.63 7.21 -3.22
C ASN A 74 4.19 7.73 -4.60
N ASP A 75 4.34 9.03 -4.82
CA ASP A 75 4.02 9.69 -6.09
C ASP A 75 4.89 9.11 -7.23
N PRO A 76 4.30 8.49 -8.27
CA PRO A 76 5.04 7.90 -9.37
C PRO A 76 5.82 8.94 -10.17
N ASP A 77 5.29 10.15 -10.34
CA ASP A 77 5.95 11.22 -11.09
C ASP A 77 7.28 11.61 -10.41
N ARG A 78 7.24 11.79 -9.09
CA ARG A 78 8.44 12.07 -8.28
C ARG A 78 9.53 11.02 -8.49
N TYR A 79 9.16 9.74 -8.50
CA TYR A 79 10.14 8.65 -8.68
C TYR A 79 10.73 8.65 -10.10
N ALA A 80 9.87 8.74 -11.12
CA ALA A 80 10.26 8.76 -12.52
C ALA A 80 11.20 9.93 -12.84
N HIS A 81 10.87 11.15 -12.39
CA HIS A 81 11.75 12.32 -12.53
C HIS A 81 13.10 12.13 -11.84
N SER A 82 13.12 11.50 -10.66
CA SER A 82 14.36 11.30 -9.92
C SER A 82 15.28 10.24 -10.53
N THR A 83 14.74 9.31 -11.31
CA THR A 83 15.46 8.18 -11.94
C THR A 83 15.63 8.33 -13.45
N GLY A 84 15.10 9.40 -14.03
CA GLY A 84 15.13 9.64 -15.48
C GLY A 84 14.31 8.63 -16.29
N GLN A 85 13.30 8.00 -15.67
CA GLN A 85 12.49 6.96 -16.29
C GLN A 85 11.18 7.52 -16.86
N THR A 86 10.59 6.82 -17.82
CA THR A 86 9.27 7.16 -18.37
C THR A 86 8.17 6.36 -17.69
N LEU A 87 7.06 7.02 -17.36
CA LEU A 87 5.90 6.37 -16.78
C LEU A 87 5.06 5.69 -17.86
N SER A 88 4.71 4.43 -17.61
CA SER A 88 3.71 3.67 -18.35
C SER A 88 2.40 3.66 -17.55
N GLN A 89 1.29 4.01 -18.21
CA GLN A 89 -0.03 4.08 -17.58
C GLN A 89 -0.83 2.82 -17.90
N PHE A 90 -1.40 2.20 -16.87
CA PHE A 90 -2.26 1.04 -16.96
C PHE A 90 -3.66 1.40 -16.48
N TYR A 91 -4.65 1.29 -17.36
CA TYR A 91 -6.03 1.66 -17.07
C TYR A 91 -6.81 0.46 -16.54
N SER A 92 -7.63 0.68 -15.51
CA SER A 92 -8.58 -0.32 -15.04
C SER A 92 -9.66 -0.58 -16.09
N ILE A 93 -10.02 -1.86 -16.23
CA ILE A 93 -11.20 -2.32 -16.96
C ILE A 93 -12.27 -2.59 -15.91
N ASP A 94 -13.30 -1.75 -15.89
CA ASP A 94 -14.37 -1.81 -14.89
C ASP A 94 -15.68 -2.24 -15.54
N THR A 95 -16.41 -3.13 -14.86
CA THR A 95 -17.70 -3.67 -15.30
C THR A 95 -18.76 -3.48 -14.21
N LEU A 96 -20.02 -3.36 -14.62
CA LEU A 96 -21.13 -3.23 -13.67
C LEU A 96 -21.38 -4.56 -12.96
N THR A 97 -21.80 -4.50 -11.69
CA THR A 97 -22.22 -5.69 -10.94
C THR A 97 -23.67 -6.05 -11.29
N GLU A 98 -24.06 -7.32 -11.12
CA GLU A 98 -25.43 -7.79 -11.38
C GLU A 98 -26.49 -6.96 -10.61
N ALA A 99 -26.19 -6.59 -9.37
CA ALA A 99 -27.03 -5.72 -8.56
C ALA A 99 -27.19 -4.32 -9.18
N ALA A 100 -26.12 -3.74 -9.71
CA ALA A 100 -26.16 -2.44 -10.38
C ALA A 100 -26.94 -2.50 -11.70
N VAL A 101 -26.83 -3.59 -12.46
CA VAL A 101 -27.60 -3.83 -13.69
C VAL A 101 -29.09 -3.95 -13.38
N LYS A 102 -29.45 -4.74 -12.36
CA LYS A 102 -30.84 -4.88 -11.89
C LYS A 102 -31.47 -3.53 -11.56
N GLN A 103 -30.73 -2.68 -10.84
CA GLN A 103 -31.21 -1.36 -10.43
C GLN A 103 -31.29 -0.38 -11.61
N THR A 104 -30.30 -0.38 -12.50
CA THR A 104 -30.22 0.58 -13.62
C THR A 104 -31.26 0.27 -14.70
N GLN A 105 -31.48 -1.00 -15.00
CA GLN A 105 -32.38 -1.45 -16.07
C GLN A 105 -33.77 -1.83 -15.56
N LEU A 106 -34.04 -1.67 -14.24
CA LEU A 106 -35.31 -1.99 -13.59
C LEU A 106 -35.83 -3.41 -13.91
N ILE A 107 -34.91 -4.36 -14.12
CA ILE A 107 -35.27 -5.71 -14.56
C ILE A 107 -35.81 -6.52 -13.38
N GLN A 108 -37.03 -7.03 -13.56
CA GLN A 108 -37.62 -8.04 -12.69
C GLN A 108 -37.54 -9.42 -13.38
N GLY A 109 -36.98 -10.41 -12.69
CA GLY A 109 -36.83 -11.79 -13.18
C GLY A 109 -35.38 -12.23 -13.41
N ARG A 110 -35.03 -13.42 -12.90
CA ARG A 110 -33.64 -13.94 -12.84
C ARG A 110 -33.03 -14.21 -14.22
N SER A 111 -33.79 -14.80 -15.15
CA SER A 111 -33.31 -15.12 -16.50
C SER A 111 -33.01 -13.86 -17.34
N ARG A 112 -33.91 -12.87 -17.30
CA ARG A 112 -33.72 -11.57 -17.95
C ARG A 112 -32.54 -10.80 -17.38
N LEU A 113 -32.37 -10.83 -16.05
CA LEU A 113 -31.24 -10.19 -15.38
C LEU A 113 -29.91 -10.83 -15.79
N GLN A 114 -29.87 -12.16 -15.91
CA GLN A 114 -28.67 -12.89 -16.32
C GLN A 114 -28.28 -12.54 -17.77
N CYS A 115 -29.22 -12.59 -18.72
CA CYS A 115 -28.97 -12.15 -20.10
C CYS A 115 -28.50 -10.70 -20.17
N ALA A 116 -29.16 -9.80 -19.44
CA ALA A 116 -28.81 -8.39 -19.43
C ALA A 116 -27.47 -8.11 -18.74
N TYR A 117 -27.10 -8.87 -17.71
CA TYR A 117 -25.78 -8.81 -17.07
C TYR A 117 -24.67 -9.23 -18.04
N PHE A 118 -24.87 -10.33 -18.79
CA PHE A 118 -23.92 -10.76 -19.82
C PHE A 118 -23.80 -9.76 -20.98
N GLN A 119 -24.89 -9.06 -21.33
CA GLN A 119 -24.89 -8.02 -22.38
C GLN A 119 -24.33 -6.68 -21.88
N SER A 120 -24.47 -6.35 -20.60
CA SER A 120 -24.01 -5.09 -19.98
C SER A 120 -22.60 -5.17 -19.40
N HIS A 121 -21.98 -6.35 -19.45
CA HIS A 121 -20.56 -6.54 -19.11
C HIS A 121 -19.64 -5.67 -19.97
N ASP A 122 -20.14 -5.09 -21.06
CA ASP A 122 -19.28 -4.54 -22.09
C ASP A 122 -18.94 -3.06 -21.99
N THR A 123 -19.63 -2.20 -21.21
CA THR A 123 -19.13 -0.81 -21.09
C THR A 123 -19.83 0.01 -20.01
N ILE A 124 -19.06 0.42 -19.00
CA ILE A 124 -19.39 1.62 -18.23
C ILE A 124 -19.34 2.81 -19.20
N HIS A 125 -20.33 3.71 -19.10
CA HIS A 125 -20.37 4.92 -19.94
C HIS A 125 -19.03 5.67 -19.86
N PRO A 126 -18.41 6.09 -20.98
CA PRO A 126 -17.04 6.63 -21.00
C PRO A 126 -16.78 7.79 -20.02
N ILE A 127 -17.77 8.68 -19.84
CA ILE A 127 -17.69 9.79 -18.86
C ILE A 127 -17.57 9.27 -17.43
N LYS A 128 -18.35 8.23 -17.06
CA LYS A 128 -18.28 7.61 -15.75
C LYS A 128 -16.96 6.87 -15.56
N GLN A 129 -16.47 6.21 -16.61
CA GLN A 129 -15.18 5.54 -16.58
C GLN A 129 -14.02 6.53 -16.35
N HIS A 130 -14.03 7.67 -17.05
CA HIS A 130 -13.06 8.74 -16.82
C HIS A 130 -13.14 9.32 -15.41
N ALA A 131 -14.35 9.44 -14.85
CA ALA A 131 -14.52 9.86 -13.46
C ALA A 131 -13.93 8.82 -12.49
N LEU A 132 -14.17 7.52 -12.71
CA LEU A 132 -13.60 6.43 -11.92
C LEU A 132 -12.07 6.42 -11.95
N TRP A 133 -11.47 6.63 -13.13
CA TRP A 133 -10.02 6.73 -13.28
C TRP A 133 -9.40 7.90 -12.52
N LYS A 134 -10.12 9.01 -12.36
CA LYS A 134 -9.67 10.21 -11.64
C LYS A 134 -9.98 10.17 -10.14
N LEU A 135 -10.68 9.14 -9.64
CA LEU A 135 -10.98 9.03 -8.21
C LEU A 135 -9.71 8.81 -7.39
N TYR A 136 -9.67 9.44 -6.22
CA TYR A 136 -8.59 9.21 -5.27
C TYR A 136 -8.66 7.78 -4.73
N PRO A 137 -7.52 7.06 -4.59
CA PRO A 137 -7.53 5.65 -4.16
C PRO A 137 -8.24 5.38 -2.83
N ASP A 138 -8.28 6.36 -1.92
CA ASP A 138 -9.02 6.24 -0.64
C ASP A 138 -10.52 5.95 -0.84
N MET A 139 -11.10 6.46 -1.92
CA MET A 139 -12.52 6.29 -2.25
C MET A 139 -12.82 4.89 -2.86
N THR A 140 -11.79 4.14 -3.26
CA THR A 140 -11.92 2.86 -3.98
C THR A 140 -11.31 1.69 -3.20
N LYS A 141 -11.18 1.82 -1.88
CA LYS A 141 -10.48 0.84 -1.02
C LYS A 141 -9.03 0.62 -1.48
N HIS A 142 -8.36 1.69 -1.88
CA HIS A 142 -6.98 1.76 -2.38
C HIS A 142 -6.74 0.95 -3.65
N LYS A 143 -7.71 0.99 -4.58
CA LYS A 143 -7.57 0.47 -5.95
C LYS A 143 -7.48 1.64 -6.92
N ALA A 144 -6.31 1.85 -7.50
CA ALA A 144 -6.14 2.92 -8.48
C ALA A 144 -6.90 2.59 -9.78
N GLY A 145 -7.59 3.57 -10.34
CA GLY A 145 -8.20 3.45 -11.66
C GLY A 145 -7.16 3.58 -12.78
N ILE A 146 -6.14 4.42 -12.59
CA ILE A 146 -4.93 4.44 -13.42
C ILE A 146 -3.74 4.10 -12.53
N LEU A 147 -2.99 3.07 -12.92
CA LEU A 147 -1.76 2.69 -12.27
C LEU A 147 -0.58 3.14 -13.15
N SER A 148 0.22 4.08 -12.66
CA SER A 148 1.43 4.55 -13.34
C SER A 148 2.65 3.82 -12.77
N LEU A 149 3.45 3.19 -13.62
CA LEU A 149 4.67 2.46 -13.24
C LEU A 149 5.84 2.85 -14.14
N CYS A 150 7.05 2.75 -13.62
CA CYS A 150 8.27 2.82 -14.42
C CYS A 150 9.28 1.78 -13.96
N VAL A 151 10.33 1.58 -14.77
CA VAL A 151 11.41 0.64 -14.47
C VAL A 151 12.10 1.02 -13.16
N GLY A 152 12.42 0.01 -12.34
CA GLY A 152 13.09 0.17 -11.05
C GLY A 152 12.19 0.55 -9.88
N MET A 153 10.93 0.91 -10.12
CA MET A 153 10.00 1.31 -9.06
C MET A 153 9.70 0.13 -8.11
N PRO A 154 9.87 0.29 -6.79
CA PRO A 154 9.46 -0.72 -5.82
C PRO A 154 7.95 -0.88 -5.82
N VAL A 155 7.47 -2.11 -6.04
CA VAL A 155 6.04 -2.45 -6.04
C VAL A 155 5.72 -3.46 -4.94
N MET A 156 4.44 -3.57 -4.58
CA MET A 156 3.97 -4.58 -3.65
C MET A 156 2.76 -5.29 -4.22
N ILE A 157 2.80 -6.62 -4.20
CA ILE A 157 1.70 -7.43 -4.68
C ILE A 157 0.57 -7.42 -3.65
N LYS A 158 -0.63 -6.99 -4.05
CA LYS A 158 -1.80 -6.88 -3.14
C LYS A 158 -2.68 -8.12 -3.09
N LYS A 159 -2.53 -9.05 -4.03
CA LYS A 159 -3.38 -10.25 -4.17
C LYS A 159 -2.50 -11.51 -4.15
N ASN A 160 -3.03 -12.60 -3.61
CA ASN A 160 -2.43 -13.91 -3.82
C ASN A 160 -2.78 -14.33 -5.24
N VAL A 161 -1.78 -14.42 -6.11
CA VAL A 161 -1.99 -14.74 -7.54
C VAL A 161 -1.62 -16.19 -7.79
N ALA A 162 -0.45 -16.63 -7.34
CA ALA A 162 0.05 -17.97 -7.55
C ALA A 162 0.85 -18.42 -6.32
N THR A 163 0.14 -18.92 -5.29
CA THR A 163 0.75 -19.38 -4.04
C THR A 163 1.74 -20.52 -4.25
N ALA A 164 1.48 -21.39 -5.25
CA ALA A 164 2.39 -22.46 -5.65
C ALA A 164 3.72 -21.94 -6.24
N LEU A 165 3.74 -20.72 -6.78
CA LEU A 165 4.94 -20.04 -7.29
C LEU A 165 5.48 -19.00 -6.29
N CYS A 166 5.04 -19.09 -5.03
CA CYS A 166 5.37 -18.15 -3.96
C CYS A 166 4.93 -16.69 -4.22
N ILE A 167 4.05 -16.43 -5.21
CA ILE A 167 3.54 -15.09 -5.52
C ILE A 167 2.37 -14.78 -4.60
N THR A 168 2.67 -14.07 -3.50
CA THR A 168 1.74 -13.82 -2.41
C THR A 168 1.60 -12.33 -2.08
N LYS A 169 0.52 -12.00 -1.36
CA LYS A 169 0.27 -10.65 -0.87
C LYS A 169 1.39 -10.20 0.05
N GLY A 170 1.95 -9.03 -0.23
CA GLY A 170 3.01 -8.40 0.57
C GLY A 170 4.42 -8.62 0.04
N GLN A 171 4.58 -9.47 -0.98
CA GLN A 171 5.86 -9.64 -1.66
C GLN A 171 6.25 -8.35 -2.41
N LYS A 172 7.55 -8.04 -2.38
CA LYS A 172 8.20 -6.90 -3.03
C LYS A 172 9.17 -7.40 -4.09
#